data_AF-A0A4Z0A698-F1
#
_entry.id   AF-A0A4Z0A698-F1
#
_cell.length_a   1.000
_cell.length_b   1.000
_cell.length_c   1.000
_cell.angle_alpha   90.00
_cell.angle_beta   90.00
_cell.angle_gamma   90.00
#
_symmetry.space_group_name_H-M   'P 1'
#
loop_
_entity.id
_entity.type
_entity.pdbx_description
1 polymer ?
#
loop_
_entity_poly.entity_id
_entity_poly.type
_entity_poly.pdbx_seq_one_letter_code
_entity_poly.pdbx_strand_id
1 'polypeptide(L)' 'MTSITGGKIHVVILGAGVIGLTVAHLLSRDAEWYKVTILARDMPEDLDSQAFASPWAGANWSPMQYDERLHQWEKQTL' A
#
# COMPACT_ATOMS: atom_id res chain seq x y z
N MET A 1 11.44 20.57 29.82
CA MET A 1 11.50 19.87 28.51
C MET A 1 11.79 18.41 28.76
N THR A 2 10.78 17.65 29.19
CA THR A 2 10.87 16.20 29.39
C THR A 2 10.32 15.56 28.13
N SER A 3 11.20 15.11 27.24
CA SER A 3 10.81 14.24 26.14
C SER A 3 10.40 12.91 26.74
N ILE A 4 9.10 12.62 26.71
CA ILE A 4 8.59 11.29 27.02
C ILE A 4 8.96 10.46 25.79
N THR A 5 10.02 9.66 25.89
CA THR A 5 10.35 8.65 24.88
C THR A 5 9.33 7.51 25.00
N GLY A 6 8.10 7.77 24.55
CA GLY A 6 7.13 6.72 24.29
C GLY A 6 7.73 5.81 23.22
N GLY A 7 7.86 4.52 23.53
CA GLY A 7 8.37 3.54 22.57
C GLY A 7 7.57 3.58 21.26
N LYS A 8 8.22 3.27 20.14
CA LYS A 8 7.55 3.24 18.83
C LYS A 8 6.34 2.32 18.86
N ILE A 9 5.25 2.75 18.24
CA ILE A 9 4.06 1.92 18.04
C ILE A 9 4.43 0.80 17.06
N HIS A 10 4.34 -0.44 17.51
CA HIS A 10 4.60 -1.59 16.65
C HIS A 10 3.35 -1.94 15.87
N VAL A 11 3.43 -1.84 14.55
CA VAL A 11 2.35 -2.17 13.62
C VAL A 11 2.75 -3.40 12.82
N VAL A 12 1.88 -4.42 12.83
CA VAL A 12 2.04 -5.62 12.02
C VAL A 12 1.03 -5.57 10.88
N ILE A 13 1.52 -5.68 9.65
CA ILE A 13 0.71 -5.70 8.43
C ILE A 13 0.67 -7.13 7.94
N LEU A 14 -0.54 -7.67 7.76
CA LEU A 14 -0.76 -9.01 7.22
C LEU A 14 -0.99 -8.94 5.71
N GLY A 15 -0.03 -9.44 4.94
CA GLY A 15 -0.05 -9.48 3.48
C GLY A 15 0.87 -8.45 2.82
N ALA A 16 1.59 -8.88 1.78
CA ALA A 16 2.54 -8.08 1.00
C ALA A 16 2.04 -7.77 -0.42
N GLY A 17 0.73 -7.77 -0.62
CA GLY A 17 0.13 -7.21 -1.84
C GLY A 17 0.19 -5.68 -1.87
N VAL A 18 -0.22 -5.07 -2.98
CA VAL A 18 -0.14 -3.62 -3.21
C VAL A 18 -0.74 -2.80 -2.04
N ILE A 19 -1.89 -3.22 -1.49
CA ILE A 19 -2.52 -2.54 -0.36
C ILE A 19 -1.62 -2.56 0.89
N GLY A 20 -1.11 -3.73 1.26
CA GLY A 20 -0.26 -3.90 2.43
C GLY A 20 1.06 -3.13 2.32
N LEU A 21 1.69 -3.18 1.15
CA LEU A 21 2.94 -2.44 0.89
C LEU A 21 2.73 -0.93 0.85
N THR A 22 1.62 -0.43 0.29
CA THR A 22 1.32 1.01 0.32
C THR A 22 1.12 1.51 1.75
N VAL A 23 0.39 0.76 2.58
CA VAL A 23 0.21 1.11 4.00
C VAL A 23 1.56 1.06 4.73
N ALA A 24 2.36 0.01 4.50
CA ALA A 24 3.69 -0.11 5.08
C ALA A 24 4.59 1.07 4.70
N HIS A 25 4.56 1.46 3.43
CA HIS A 25 5.31 2.59 2.91
C HIS A 25 4.91 3.90 3.59
N LEU A 26 3.61 4.18 3.72
CA LEU A 26 3.13 5.40 4.39
C LEU A 26 3.54 5.42 5.86
N LEU A 27 3.38 4.33 6.59
CA LEU A 27 3.80 4.24 8.00
C LEU A 27 5.32 4.34 8.17
N SER A 28 6.10 3.85 7.20
CA SER A 28 7.56 3.93 7.24
C SER A 28 8.10 5.36 7.11
N ARG A 29 7.31 6.28 6.55
CA ARG A 29 7.68 7.71 6.46
C ARG A 29 7.73 8.37 7.84
N ASP A 30 6.95 7.85 8.78
CA ASP A 30 6.89 8.30 10.17
C ASP A 30 7.66 7.31 11.08
N ALA A 31 8.85 6.89 10.66
CA ALA A 31 9.66 5.88 11.35
C ALA A 31 10.04 6.25 12.79
N GLU A 32 9.99 7.52 13.18
CA GLU A 32 10.17 7.96 14.57
C GLU A 32 9.05 7.47 15.49
N TRP A 33 7.85 7.31 14.94
CA TRP A 33 6.64 6.92 15.68
C TRP A 33 6.30 5.44 15.50
N TYR A 34 6.58 4.87 14.33
CA TYR A 34 6.17 3.51 13.98
C TYR A 34 7.34 2.56 13.76
N LYS A 35 7.19 1.35 14.28
CA LYS A 35 7.97 0.17 13.87
C LYS A 35 7.03 -0.71 13.05
N VAL A 36 7.32 -0.92 11.78
CA VAL A 36 6.47 -1.72 10.89
C VAL A 36 7.05 -3.12 10.70
N THR A 37 6.21 -4.14 10.73
CA THR A 37 6.58 -5.52 10.36
C THR A 37 5.53 -6.06 9.40
N ILE A 38 5.97 -6.59 8.27
CA ILE A 38 5.09 -7.20 7.27
C ILE A 38 5.20 -8.71 7.44
N LEU A 39 4.06 -9.39 7.58
CA LEU A 39 3.95 -10.84 7.60
C LEU A 39 3.06 -11.26 6.45
N ALA A 40 3.60 -12.01 5.50
CA ALA A 40 2.87 -12.45 4.32
C ALA A 40 3.25 -13.88 3.96
N ARG A 41 2.31 -14.60 3.32
CA ARG A 41 2.58 -15.89 2.68
C ARG A 41 3.31 -15.67 1.35
N ASP A 42 2.75 -14.79 0.51
CA ASP A 42 3.29 -14.44 -0.80
C ASP A 42 3.93 -13.06 -0.73
N MET A 43 5.18 -12.98 -1.20
CA MET A 43 5.97 -11.77 -1.29
C MET A 43 5.98 -11.25 -2.74
N PRO A 44 6.38 -10.00 -3.00
CA PRO A 44 6.38 -9.41 -4.34
C PRO A 44 7.20 -10.18 -5.38
N GLU A 45 8.22 -10.92 -4.93
CA GLU A 45 9.02 -11.83 -5.74
C GLU A 45 8.27 -13.08 -6.23
N ASP A 46 7.15 -13.46 -5.59
CA ASP A 46 6.38 -14.67 -5.90
C ASP A 46 5.40 -14.45 -7.07
N LEU A 47 5.89 -13.99 -8.22
CA LEU A 47 5.06 -13.54 -9.35
C LEU A 47 4.14 -14.63 -9.93
N ASP A 48 4.52 -15.90 -9.82
CA ASP A 48 3.74 -17.03 -10.32
C ASP A 48 2.67 -17.53 -9.34
N SER A 49 2.64 -16.99 -8.11
CA SER A 49 1.67 -17.42 -7.10
C SER A 49 0.26 -16.95 -7.46
N GLN A 50 -0.64 -17.92 -7.65
CA GLN A 50 -2.08 -17.68 -7.82
C GLN A 50 -2.78 -17.34 -6.51
N ALA A 51 -2.05 -17.34 -5.39
CA ALA A 51 -2.62 -17.23 -4.06
C ALA A 51 -2.79 -15.77 -3.60
N PHE A 52 -2.31 -14.79 -4.38
CA PHE A 52 -2.52 -13.36 -4.18
C PHE A 52 -2.72 -12.62 -5.51
N ALA A 53 -3.48 -11.52 -5.49
CA ALA A 53 -3.96 -10.87 -6.71
C ALA A 53 -2.97 -9.88 -7.33
N SER A 54 -1.98 -9.39 -6.59
CA SER A 54 -1.18 -8.23 -7.01
C SER A 54 -0.35 -8.45 -8.29
N PRO A 55 0.32 -9.59 -8.53
CA PRO A 55 1.06 -9.79 -9.78
C PRO A 55 0.17 -9.94 -11.02
N TRP A 56 -1.08 -10.37 -10.84
CA TRP A 56 -2.02 -10.63 -11.95
C TRP A 56 -2.75 -9.39 -12.43
N ALA A 57 -2.60 -8.26 -11.74
CA ALA A 57 -3.20 -7.00 -12.16
C ALA A 57 -2.54 -6.51 -13.45
N GLY A 58 -3.34 -6.07 -14.44
CA GLY A 58 -2.78 -5.33 -15.59
C GLY A 58 -2.22 -3.96 -15.18
N ALA A 59 -2.81 -3.40 -14.11
CA ALA A 59 -2.54 -2.15 -13.41
C ALA A 59 -2.51 -0.89 -14.29
N ASN A 60 -3.71 -0.37 -14.59
CA ASN A 60 -3.91 1.02 -15.00
C ASN A 60 -4.84 1.73 -14.00
N TRP A 61 -4.97 3.04 -14.16
CA TRP A 61 -6.01 3.79 -13.48
C TRP A 61 -7.21 3.93 -14.44
N SER A 62 -8.29 3.23 -14.13
CA SER A 62 -9.53 3.22 -14.92
C SER A 62 -10.73 3.12 -13.97
N PRO A 63 -11.44 4.22 -13.72
CA PRO A 63 -12.66 4.20 -12.92
C PRO A 63 -13.67 3.20 -13.49
N MET A 64 -14.27 2.36 -12.64
CA MET A 64 -15.17 1.29 -13.08
C MET A 64 -16.53 1.81 -13.59
N GLN A 65 -16.90 3.04 -13.27
CA GLN A 65 -18.04 3.73 -13.87
C GLN A 65 -17.53 4.69 -14.93
N TYR A 66 -17.93 4.46 -16.18
CA TYR A 66 -17.61 5.37 -17.26
C TYR A 66 -18.55 6.57 -17.22
N ASP A 67 -18.00 7.71 -16.85
CA ASP A 67 -18.58 9.03 -17.09
C ASP A 67 -17.59 9.79 -17.97
N GLU A 68 -18.04 10.17 -19.17
CA GLU A 68 -17.20 10.86 -20.15
C GLU A 68 -16.64 12.18 -19.59
N ARG A 69 -17.43 12.92 -18.80
CA ARG A 69 -16.99 14.17 -18.19
C ARG A 69 -15.91 13.91 -17.14
N LEU A 70 -16.09 12.92 -16.28
CA LEU A 70 -15.08 12.55 -15.28
C LEU A 70 -13.79 12.09 -15.97
N HIS A 71 -13.89 11.24 -16.98
CA HIS A 71 -12.74 10.75 -17.74
C HIS A 71 -11.94 11.87 -18.41
N GLN A 72 -12.61 12.87 -18.99
CA GLN A 72 -11.93 14.02 -19.59
C GLN A 72 -11.27 14.91 -18.53
N TRP A 73 -11.92 15.10 -17.38
CA TRP A 73 -11.33 15.85 -16.26
C TRP A 73 -10.08 15.15 -15.74
N GLU A 74 -10.14 13.84 -15.54
CA GLU A 74 -9.06 13.03 -15.02
C GLU A 74 -7.84 13.05 -15.95
N LYS A 75 -8.05 12.94 -17.26
CA LYS A 75 -6.97 13.10 -18.26
C LYS A 75 -6.27 14.46 -18.25
N GLN A 76 -6.94 15.52 -17.79
CA GLN A 76 -6.38 16.87 -17.78
C GLN A 76 -5.64 17.19 -16.47
N THR A 77 -5.97 16.48 -15.39
CA THR A 77 -5.51 16.80 -14.03
C THR A 77 -4.60 15.75 -13.41
N LEU A 78 -4.52 14.55 -13.99
CA LEU A 78 -3.55 13.49 -13.69
C LEU A 78 -2.59 13.29 -14.86
#